data_AF-A0A537A6U9-F1
#
_entry.id   AF-A0A537A6U9-F1
#
_cell.length_a   1.000
_cell.length_b   1.000
_cell.length_c   1.000
_cell.angle_alpha   90.00
_cell.angle_beta   90.00
_cell.angle_gamma   90.00
#
_symmetry.space_group_name_H-M   'P 1'
#
loop_
_entity.id
_entity.type
_entity.pdbx_description
1 polymer ?
#
loop_
_entity_poly.entity_id
_entity_poly.type
_entity_poly.pdbx_seq_one_letter_code
_entity_poly.pdbx_strand_id
1 'polypeptide(L)'
;MFPISDAEIAAVVTELRRRQRFLASLGIAYVVTIVPEKYTIYPEHLPVWVAKGDAPPPLERLMVAISADGNVRFVDLRAPLAAAKVRERVYYTTDSHWNMLGAAVGYNAMAIPLIPLLSKNFSRIVYVSARRLDPGLILRERPDIVIEEIVERAMLEVATAPMP
;
A
#
# COMPACT_ATOMS: atom_id res chain seq x y z
N MET A 1 4.51 -14.45 -12.31
CA MET A 1 5.01 -13.12 -11.89
C MET A 1 6.45 -13.03 -12.36
N PHE A 2 6.79 -12.03 -13.18
CA PHE A 2 8.18 -11.85 -13.58
C PHE A 2 9.03 -11.50 -12.35
N PRO A 3 10.29 -11.96 -12.27
CA PRO A 3 11.16 -11.56 -11.19
C PRO A 3 11.33 -10.04 -11.22
N ILE A 4 11.06 -9.38 -10.09
CA ILE A 4 11.32 -7.95 -9.91
C ILE A 4 12.77 -7.80 -9.44
N SER A 5 13.53 -6.92 -10.06
CA SER A 5 14.93 -6.65 -9.73
C SER A 5 15.07 -5.83 -8.43
N ASP A 6 16.23 -5.90 -7.78
CA ASP A 6 16.54 -5.02 -6.64
C ASP A 6 16.53 -3.54 -7.04
N ALA A 7 16.89 -3.22 -8.29
CA ALA A 7 16.87 -1.86 -8.83
C ALA A 7 15.43 -1.30 -8.90
N GLU A 8 14.46 -2.11 -9.32
CA GLU A 8 13.05 -1.72 -9.35
C GLU A 8 12.49 -1.48 -7.94
N ILE A 9 12.85 -2.33 -6.97
CA ILE A 9 12.47 -2.13 -5.56
C ILE A 9 13.09 -0.83 -5.02
N ALA A 10 14.38 -0.61 -5.27
CA ALA A 10 15.07 0.60 -4.84
C ALA A 10 14.48 1.87 -5.46
N ALA A 11 14.03 1.81 -6.72
CA ALA A 11 13.36 2.91 -7.39
C ALA A 11 12.02 3.26 -6.72
N VAL A 12 11.22 2.24 -6.37
CA VAL A 12 9.95 2.45 -5.65
C VAL A 12 10.18 3.08 -4.28
N VAL A 13 11.13 2.55 -3.50
CA VAL A 13 11.47 3.11 -2.17
C VAL A 13 11.97 4.55 -2.28
N THR A 14 12.84 4.82 -3.26
CA THR A 14 13.36 6.17 -3.53
C THR A 14 12.23 7.14 -3.84
N GLU A 15 11.25 6.70 -4.64
CA GLU A 15 10.09 7.48 -4.98
C GLU A 15 9.19 7.75 -3.76
N LEU A 16 8.87 6.73 -2.96
CA LEU A 16 8.09 6.90 -1.74
C LEU A 16 8.74 7.89 -0.77
N ARG A 17 10.07 7.82 -0.62
CA ARG A 17 10.86 8.79 0.17
C ARG A 17 10.75 10.21 -0.39
N ARG A 18 10.73 10.35 -1.72
CA ARG A 18 10.61 11.66 -2.40
C ARG A 18 9.25 12.28 -2.17
N ARG A 19 8.18 11.50 -2.33
CA ARG A 19 6.79 11.92 -2.01
C ARG A 19 6.66 12.36 -0.57
N GLN A 20 7.23 11.58 0.35
CA GLN A 20 7.20 11.91 1.77
C GLN A 20 7.90 13.23 2.07
N ARG A 21 9.09 13.47 1.49
CA ARG A 21 9.81 14.74 1.68
C ARG A 21 9.04 15.93 1.12
N PHE A 22 8.46 15.79 -0.08
CA PHE A 22 7.63 16.82 -0.69
C PHE A 22 6.43 17.17 0.20
N LEU A 23 5.65 16.16 0.63
CA LEU A 23 4.48 16.37 1.47
C LEU A 23 4.87 16.94 2.85
N ALA A 24 5.96 16.45 3.45
CA ALA A 24 6.46 16.98 4.71
C ALA A 24 6.90 18.45 4.60
N SER A 25 7.47 18.87 3.47
CA SER A 25 7.81 20.29 3.22
C SER A 25 6.60 21.22 3.20
N LEU A 26 5.42 20.67 2.94
CA LEU A 26 4.13 21.36 2.96
C LEU A 26 3.40 21.22 4.30
N GLY A 27 4.00 20.54 5.29
CA GLY A 27 3.35 20.21 6.56
C GLY A 27 2.31 19.11 6.48
N ILE A 28 2.29 18.33 5.40
CA ILE A 28 1.28 17.29 5.12
C ILE A 28 1.78 15.93 5.60
N ALA A 29 0.97 15.22 6.38
CA ALA A 29 1.26 13.84 6.76
C ALA A 29 1.04 12.90 5.57
N TYR A 30 1.97 11.98 5.33
CA TYR A 30 1.86 10.98 4.27
C TYR A 30 1.76 9.57 4.86
N VAL A 31 0.74 8.84 4.44
CA VAL A 31 0.48 7.43 4.77
C VAL A 31 0.29 6.67 3.48
N VAL A 32 0.92 5.51 3.36
CA VAL A 32 0.83 4.67 2.17
C VAL A 32 0.55 3.22 2.57
N THR A 33 -0.24 2.54 1.74
CA THR A 33 -0.43 1.09 1.84
C THR A 33 -0.38 0.45 0.46
N ILE A 34 0.05 -0.81 0.43
CA ILE A 34 -0.08 -1.65 -0.75
C ILE A 34 -1.06 -2.77 -0.42
N VAL A 35 -2.19 -2.76 -1.10
CA VAL A 35 -3.23 -3.79 -1.03
C VAL A 35 -2.69 -5.06 -1.70
N PRO A 36 -2.51 -6.15 -0.93
CA PRO A 36 -1.96 -7.38 -1.48
C PRO A 36 -2.91 -7.99 -2.51
N GLU A 37 -2.34 -8.64 -3.52
CA GLU A 37 -3.13 -9.46 -4.43
C GLU A 37 -3.67 -10.70 -3.70
N LYS A 38 -4.76 -11.25 -4.23
CA LYS A 38 -5.38 -12.45 -3.68
C LYS A 38 -4.39 -13.61 -3.55
N TYR A 39 -3.49 -13.78 -4.51
CA TYR A 39 -2.50 -14.86 -4.49
C TYR A 39 -1.43 -14.67 -3.40
N THR A 40 -1.20 -13.43 -2.95
CA THR A 40 -0.27 -13.14 -1.84
C THR A 40 -0.88 -13.57 -0.50
N ILE A 41 -2.20 -13.43 -0.36
CA ILE A 41 -2.93 -13.89 0.83
C ILE A 41 -3.27 -15.38 0.76
N TYR A 42 -3.48 -15.94 -0.43
CA TYR A 42 -3.80 -17.36 -0.66
C TYR A 42 -2.74 -18.09 -1.51
N PRO A 43 -1.47 -18.17 -1.07
CA PRO A 43 -0.42 -18.84 -1.84
C PRO A 43 -0.67 -20.35 -1.97
N GLU A 44 -1.45 -20.98 -1.08
CA GLU A 44 -1.80 -22.40 -1.13
C GLU A 44 -2.69 -22.79 -2.33
N HIS A 45 -3.27 -21.81 -3.03
CA HIS A 45 -4.03 -22.03 -4.27
C HIS A 45 -3.20 -21.84 -5.53
N LEU A 46 -1.92 -21.45 -5.39
CA LEU A 46 -1.00 -21.35 -6.51
C LEU A 46 -0.47 -22.72 -6.91
N PRO A 47 -0.17 -22.94 -8.21
CA PRO A 47 0.57 -24.11 -8.62
C PRO A 47 1.92 -24.21 -7.91
N VAL A 48 2.33 -25.43 -7.59
CA VAL A 48 3.55 -25.72 -6.82
C VAL A 48 4.80 -25.04 -7.40
N TRP A 49 4.91 -24.95 -8.73
CA TRP A 49 6.05 -24.30 -9.39
C TRP A 49 6.10 -22.77 -9.21
N VAL A 50 4.98 -22.12 -8.88
CA VAL A 50 4.94 -20.69 -8.55
C VAL A 50 5.26 -20.47 -7.08
N ALA A 51 4.76 -21.35 -6.20
CA ALA A 51 4.96 -21.25 -4.76
C ALA A 51 6.39 -21.62 -4.30
N LYS A 52 7.14 -22.40 -5.11
CA LYS A 52 8.49 -22.88 -4.79
C LYS A 52 9.64 -22.00 -5.31
N GLY A 53 9.40 -20.72 -5.62
CA GLY A 53 10.50 -19.81 -5.93
C GLY A 53 11.45 -19.67 -4.74
N ASP A 54 12.77 -19.68 -5.00
CA ASP A 54 13.79 -19.51 -3.95
C ASP A 54 13.83 -18.08 -3.38
N ALA A 55 13.25 -17.12 -4.10
CA ALA A 55 13.20 -15.72 -3.70
C ALA A 55 11.88 -15.40 -2.96
N PRO A 56 11.92 -14.56 -1.90
CA PRO A 56 10.70 -14.08 -1.26
C PRO A 56 9.77 -13.37 -2.27
N PRO A 57 8.45 -13.41 -2.07
CA PRO A 57 7.48 -12.76 -2.95
C PRO A 57 7.83 -11.28 -3.16
N PRO A 58 7.59 -10.70 -4.35
CA PRO A 58 8.04 -9.34 -4.62
C PRO A 58 7.47 -8.27 -3.70
N LEU A 59 6.21 -8.40 -3.27
CA LEU A 59 5.63 -7.50 -2.26
C LEU A 59 6.38 -7.59 -0.92
N GLU A 60 6.79 -8.79 -0.49
CA GLU A 60 7.56 -8.97 0.73
C GLU A 60 8.91 -8.25 0.67
N ARG A 61 9.63 -8.40 -0.45
CA ARG A 61 10.92 -7.73 -0.64
C ARG A 61 10.78 -6.21 -0.63
N LEU A 62 9.75 -5.67 -1.30
CA LEU A 62 9.47 -4.24 -1.29
C LEU A 62 9.17 -3.74 0.13
N MET A 63 8.40 -4.49 0.90
CA MET A 63 8.00 -4.09 2.26
C MET A 63 9.15 -4.14 3.26
N VAL A 64 10.04 -5.13 3.14
CA VAL A 64 11.31 -5.14 3.88
C VAL A 64 12.13 -3.90 3.55
N ALA A 65 12.23 -3.55 2.26
CA ALA A 65 12.99 -2.38 1.83
C ALA A 65 12.35 -1.05 2.32
N ILE A 66 11.02 -0.91 2.28
CA ILE A 66 10.30 0.24 2.83
C ILE A 66 10.51 0.36 4.35
N SER A 67 10.43 -0.76 5.07
CA SER A 67 10.62 -0.78 6.53
C SER A 67 12.05 -0.45 6.92
N ALA A 68 13.04 -0.95 6.17
CA ALA A 68 14.45 -0.64 6.37
C ALA A 68 14.77 0.83 6.06
N ASP A 69 14.09 1.44 5.10
CA ASP A 69 14.21 2.87 4.78
C ASP A 69 13.66 3.77 5.89
N GLY A 70 12.50 3.42 6.46
CA GLY A 70 11.93 4.07 7.64
C GLY A 70 11.42 5.51 7.43
N ASN A 71 11.43 6.05 6.20
CA ASN A 71 10.99 7.43 5.96
C ASN A 71 9.48 7.58 5.78
N VAL A 72 8.77 6.49 5.47
CA VAL A 72 7.33 6.53 5.16
C VAL A 72 6.51 5.78 6.20
N ARG A 73 5.33 6.34 6.54
CA ARG A 73 4.34 5.62 7.35
C ARG A 73 3.63 4.61 6.46
N PHE A 74 4.14 3.38 6.47
CA PHE A 74 3.60 2.28 5.68
C PHE A 74 2.68 1.38 6.51
N VAL A 75 1.50 1.04 5.99
CA VAL A 75 0.56 0.11 6.64
C VAL A 75 0.59 -1.24 5.91
N ASP A 76 1.10 -2.29 6.59
CA ASP A 76 1.10 -3.68 6.09
C ASP A 76 -0.26 -4.35 6.31
N LEU A 77 -0.94 -4.69 5.21
CA LEU A 77 -2.23 -5.37 5.22
C LEU A 77 -2.11 -6.90 5.19
N ARG A 78 -0.93 -7.48 4.92
CA ARG A 78 -0.76 -8.93 4.79
C ARG A 78 -0.99 -9.65 6.11
N ALA A 79 -0.35 -9.19 7.18
CA ALA A 79 -0.49 -9.78 8.50
C ALA A 79 -1.96 -9.78 9.00
N PRO A 80 -2.70 -8.65 8.98
CA PRO A 80 -4.10 -8.66 9.42
C PRO A 80 -5.00 -9.49 8.49
N LEU A 81 -4.80 -9.45 7.17
CA LEU A 81 -5.58 -10.28 6.23
C LEU A 81 -5.29 -11.79 6.39
N ALA A 82 -4.02 -12.17 6.60
CA ALA A 82 -3.64 -13.56 6.86
C ALA A 82 -4.23 -14.07 8.18
N ALA A 83 -4.22 -13.24 9.24
CA ALA A 83 -4.85 -13.59 10.51
C ALA A 83 -6.37 -13.76 10.38
N ALA A 84 -7.04 -12.88 9.63
CA ALA A 84 -8.48 -12.98 9.39
C ALA A 84 -8.85 -14.20 8.52
N LYS A 85 -8.04 -14.50 7.50
CA LYS A 85 -8.19 -15.66 6.61
C LYS A 85 -8.28 -17.00 7.37
N VAL A 86 -7.61 -17.13 8.53
CA VAL A 86 -7.68 -18.33 9.37
C VAL A 86 -9.11 -18.62 9.84
N ARG A 87 -9.92 -17.58 10.03
CA ARG A 87 -11.29 -17.69 10.52
C ARG A 87 -12.30 -17.80 9.38
N GLU A 88 -12.18 -16.91 8.39
CA GLU A 88 -13.10 -16.84 7.26
C GLU A 88 -12.40 -16.25 6.04
N ARG A 89 -12.89 -16.59 4.84
CA ARG A 89 -12.34 -16.10 3.58
C ARG A 89 -12.41 -14.56 3.54
N VAL A 90 -11.34 -13.91 3.10
CA VAL A 90 -11.23 -12.43 2.99
C VAL A 90 -11.24 -11.92 1.55
N TYR A 91 -11.28 -12.82 0.56
CA TYR A 91 -11.46 -12.49 -0.88
C TYR A 91 -12.63 -13.27 -1.47
N TYR A 92 -13.24 -12.74 -2.53
CA TYR A 92 -14.23 -13.51 -3.28
C TYR A 92 -13.58 -14.70 -3.99
N THR A 93 -14.31 -15.80 -4.19
CA THR A 93 -13.76 -17.01 -4.81
C THR A 93 -13.45 -16.81 -6.30
N THR A 94 -14.36 -16.16 -7.03
CA THR A 94 -14.30 -15.98 -8.49
C THR A 94 -13.98 -14.55 -8.92
N ASP A 95 -13.62 -13.69 -7.97
CA ASP A 95 -13.29 -12.29 -8.20
C ASP A 95 -11.94 -11.97 -7.54
N SER A 96 -11.23 -10.97 -8.08
CA SER A 96 -9.89 -10.57 -7.62
C SER A 96 -9.91 -9.68 -6.36
N HIS A 97 -11.05 -9.07 -6.04
CA HIS A 97 -11.20 -8.19 -4.90
C HIS A 97 -11.36 -8.98 -3.60
N TRP A 98 -10.99 -8.31 -2.50
CA TRP A 98 -11.41 -8.72 -1.18
C TRP A 98 -12.95 -8.78 -1.09
N ASN A 99 -13.49 -9.57 -0.16
CA ASN A 99 -14.90 -9.49 0.19
C ASN A 99 -15.11 -8.44 1.30
N MET A 100 -16.34 -8.31 1.81
CA MET A 100 -16.65 -7.33 2.85
C MET A 100 -15.85 -7.54 4.14
N LEU A 101 -15.57 -8.80 4.51
CA LEU A 101 -14.70 -9.08 5.66
C LEU A 101 -13.27 -8.58 5.41
N GLY A 102 -12.68 -8.90 4.25
CA GLY A 102 -11.34 -8.43 3.90
C GLY A 102 -11.24 -6.91 3.83
N ALA A 103 -12.25 -6.24 3.26
CA ALA A 103 -12.34 -4.79 3.25
C ALA A 103 -12.43 -4.20 4.66
N ALA A 104 -13.23 -4.79 5.55
CA ALA A 104 -13.33 -4.36 6.95
C ALA A 104 -12.01 -4.55 7.71
N VAL A 105 -11.30 -5.66 7.48
CA VAL A 105 -9.97 -5.92 8.06
C VAL A 105 -8.96 -4.89 7.57
N GLY A 106 -8.91 -4.61 6.27
CA GLY A 106 -8.04 -3.60 5.69
C GLY A 106 -8.35 -2.20 6.22
N TYR A 107 -9.63 -1.83 6.27
CA TYR A 107 -10.09 -0.58 6.86
C TYR A 107 -9.61 -0.42 8.31
N ASN A 108 -9.84 -1.42 9.16
CA ASN A 108 -9.42 -1.35 10.57
C ASN A 108 -7.90 -1.20 10.72
N ALA A 109 -7.13 -1.93 9.92
CA ALA A 109 -5.68 -1.86 9.92
C ALA A 109 -5.16 -0.46 9.53
N MET A 110 -5.84 0.22 8.60
CA MET A 110 -5.51 1.60 8.20
C MET A 110 -6.04 2.64 9.18
N ALA A 111 -7.26 2.48 9.70
CA ALA A 111 -7.92 3.46 10.54
C ALA A 111 -7.20 3.66 11.88
N ILE A 112 -6.70 2.58 12.50
CA ILE A 112 -6.05 2.65 13.82
C ILE A 112 -4.81 3.57 13.81
N PRO A 113 -3.83 3.41 12.89
CA PRO A 113 -2.69 4.35 12.77
C PRO A 113 -3.09 5.79 12.45
N LEU A 114 -4.26 6.00 11.84
CA LEU A 114 -4.75 7.33 11.47
C LEU A 114 -5.42 8.06 12.64
N ILE A 115 -5.75 7.39 13.75
CA ILE A 115 -6.44 8.01 14.90
C ILE A 115 -5.72 9.29 15.37
N PRO A 116 -4.40 9.34 15.62
CA PRO A 116 -3.73 10.57 16.06
C PRO A 116 -3.78 11.71 15.03
N LEU A 117 -3.91 11.37 13.75
CA LEU A 117 -3.96 12.33 12.65
C LEU A 117 -5.37 12.87 12.44
N LEU A 118 -6.40 12.01 12.54
CA LEU A 118 -7.80 12.35 12.28
C LEU A 118 -8.53 12.88 13.52
N SER A 119 -8.16 12.43 14.72
CA SER A 119 -8.86 12.78 15.98
C SER A 119 -8.79 14.25 16.35
N LYS A 120 -7.84 15.01 15.79
CA LYS A 120 -7.64 16.40 16.17
C LYS A 120 -8.54 17.38 15.41
N ASN A 121 -8.83 17.18 14.12
CA ASN A 121 -9.58 18.14 13.29
C ASN A 121 -10.14 17.55 11.96
N PHE A 122 -10.85 16.41 11.98
CA PHE A 122 -11.50 15.93 10.75
C PHE A 122 -12.71 16.78 10.38
N SER A 123 -12.60 17.60 9.33
CA SER A 123 -13.67 18.49 8.84
C SER A 123 -14.15 18.15 7.42
N ARG A 124 -13.29 17.54 6.59
CA ARG A 124 -13.59 17.23 5.18
C ARG A 124 -12.71 16.09 4.67
N ILE A 125 -13.24 15.28 3.76
CA ILE A 125 -12.49 14.27 3.00
C ILE A 125 -12.71 14.47 1.49
N VAL A 126 -11.66 14.25 0.71
CA VAL A 126 -11.69 14.32 -0.75
C VAL A 126 -11.26 12.95 -1.29
N TYR A 127 -12.16 12.28 -2.01
CA TYR A 127 -11.88 11.00 -2.64
C TYR A 127 -11.45 11.21 -4.09
N VAL A 128 -10.35 10.57 -4.48
CA VAL A 128 -9.78 10.69 -5.82
C VAL A 128 -9.46 9.30 -6.32
N SER A 129 -10.09 8.89 -7.42
CA SER A 129 -9.68 7.69 -8.15
C SER A 129 -8.75 8.12 -9.28
N ALA A 130 -7.45 7.91 -9.09
CA ALA A 130 -6.42 8.22 -10.07
C ALA A 130 -5.29 7.19 -10.00
N ARG A 131 -4.54 7.01 -11.09
CA ARG A 131 -3.39 6.08 -11.15
C ARG A 131 -2.12 6.66 -10.54
N ARG A 132 -2.07 7.97 -10.30
CA ARG A 132 -0.91 8.69 -9.77
C ARG A 132 -1.41 9.79 -8.83
N LEU A 133 -0.56 10.17 -7.86
CA LEU A 133 -0.77 11.40 -7.11
C LEU A 133 -0.70 12.61 -8.05
N ASP A 134 -1.61 13.56 -7.84
CA ASP A 134 -1.66 14.83 -8.55
C ASP A 134 -1.15 15.94 -7.62
N PRO A 135 0.09 16.44 -7.81
CA PRO A 135 0.63 17.54 -7.01
C PRO A 135 -0.22 18.80 -7.12
N GLY A 136 -0.82 19.08 -8.28
CA GLY A 136 -1.69 20.24 -8.48
C GLY A 136 -2.96 20.14 -7.63
N LEU A 137 -3.54 18.95 -7.49
CA LEU A 137 -4.66 18.74 -6.58
C LEU A 137 -4.24 18.88 -5.12
N ILE A 138 -3.11 18.29 -4.72
CA ILE A 138 -2.59 18.39 -3.33
C ILE A 138 -2.34 19.85 -2.96
N LEU A 139 -1.71 20.63 -3.85
CA LEU A 139 -1.43 22.05 -3.62
C LEU A 139 -2.70 22.91 -3.57
N ARG A 140 -3.75 22.54 -4.32
CA ARG A 140 -5.05 23.24 -4.28
C ARG A 140 -5.84 22.90 -3.03
N GLU A 141 -5.95 21.62 -2.69
CA GLU A 141 -6.77 21.16 -1.56
C GLU A 141 -6.10 21.39 -0.21
N ARG A 142 -4.76 21.46 -0.19
CA ARG A 142 -3.92 21.66 1.02
C ARG A 142 -4.35 20.77 2.18
N PRO A 143 -4.41 19.43 2.00
CA PRO A 143 -4.88 18.54 3.04
C PRO A 143 -3.87 18.43 4.18
N ASP A 144 -4.33 18.12 5.39
CA ASP A 144 -3.44 17.78 6.51
C ASP A 144 -2.80 16.39 6.35
N ILE A 145 -3.47 15.49 5.61
CA ILE A 145 -3.07 14.10 5.43
C ILE A 145 -3.34 13.67 3.98
N VAL A 146 -2.37 12.99 3.37
CA VAL A 146 -2.55 12.22 2.15
C VAL A 146 -2.42 10.74 2.48
N ILE A 147 -3.44 9.97 2.10
CA ILE A 147 -3.46 8.50 2.18
C ILE A 147 -3.39 7.98 0.75
N GLU A 148 -2.32 7.26 0.41
CA GLU A 148 -2.17 6.60 -0.89
C GLU A 148 -2.37 5.09 -0.77
N GLU A 149 -3.38 4.58 -1.48
CA GLU A 149 -3.71 3.15 -1.53
C GLU A 149 -3.33 2.59 -2.90
N ILE A 150 -2.40 1.65 -2.95
CA ILE A 150 -1.86 1.08 -4.20
C ILE A 150 -2.20 -0.42 -4.25
N VAL A 151 -2.66 -0.95 -5.37
CA VAL A 151 -2.78 -2.40 -5.54
C VAL A 151 -1.41 -3.02 -5.86
N GLU A 152 -1.10 -4.19 -5.31
CA GLU A 152 0.22 -4.83 -5.46
C GLU A 152 0.69 -4.94 -6.92
N ARG A 153 -0.21 -5.26 -7.87
CA ARG A 153 0.12 -5.30 -9.32
C ARG A 153 0.62 -3.96 -9.90
N ALA A 154 0.31 -2.84 -9.26
CA ALA A 154 0.70 -1.50 -9.68
C ALA A 154 1.84 -0.93 -8.83
N MET A 155 2.44 -1.70 -7.90
CA MET A 155 3.45 -1.18 -6.98
C MET A 155 4.70 -0.62 -7.70
N LEU A 156 5.05 -1.16 -8.87
CA LEU A 156 6.17 -0.65 -9.68
C LEU A 156 5.84 0.67 -10.39
N GLU A 157 4.56 0.94 -10.66
CA GLU A 157 4.14 2.18 -11.33
C GLU A 157 4.45 3.40 -10.48
N VAL A 158 4.58 3.24 -9.15
CA VAL A 158 5.02 4.28 -8.22
C VAL A 158 6.27 4.97 -8.75
N ALA A 159 7.32 4.21 -9.09
CA ALA A 159 8.60 4.73 -9.57
C ALA A 159 8.51 5.45 -10.93
N THR A 160 7.43 5.24 -11.69
CA THR A 160 7.21 5.87 -13.00
C THR A 160 6.48 7.22 -12.92
N ALA A 161 6.13 7.65 -11.70
CA ALA A 161 5.32 8.84 -11.43
C ALA A 161 6.01 9.76 -10.42
N PRO A 162 7.09 10.44 -10.83
CA PRO A 162 7.83 11.33 -9.95
C PRO A 162 7.03 12.59 -9.58
N MET A 163 6.58 12.70 -8.32
CA MET A 163 6.23 13.96 -7.61
C MET A 163 7.37 15.01 -7.57
N PRO A 164 7.17 16.29 -7.27
CA PRO A 164 8.28 17.25 -7.13
C PRO A 164 9.31 16.91 -6.03
#